data_AF-X6M8I8-F1
#
_entry.id   AF-X6M8I8-F1
#
_cell.length_a   1.000
_cell.length_b   1.000
_cell.length_c   1.000
_cell.angle_alpha   90.00
_cell.angle_beta   90.00
_cell.angle_gamma   90.00
#
_symmetry.space_group_name_H-M   'P 1'
#
loop_
_entity.id
_entity.type
_entity.pdbx_description
1 polymer ?
#
loop_
_entity_poly.entity_id
_entity_poly.type
_entity_poly.pdbx_seq_one_letter_code
_entity_poly.pdbx_strand_id
1 'polypeptide(L)'
;MTLIEYMFQTHPHKRNVPFADIAKYCDLELDEVFFFGGVFCSSSVVLSVCECANIFYFYKKVELVVMRAFSLKLLSGEMDEISKTVNVTYVTPRSLELVQIKRMRIRMDEWLIKVKDIEKDVKNSNSGFVFDILQRSEQQDDMPAQSHDFI
;
A
#
# COMPACT_ATOMS: atom_id res chain seq x y z
N MET A 1 8.42 -11.47 -15.29
CA MET A 1 7.19 -11.69 -14.48
C MET A 1 6.38 -10.40 -14.54
N THR A 2 5.16 -10.38 -15.09
CA THR A 2 4.46 -9.10 -15.37
C THR A 2 4.21 -8.25 -14.13
N LEU A 3 4.25 -6.92 -14.28
CA LEU A 3 3.94 -5.93 -13.21
C LEU A 3 2.62 -6.24 -12.48
N ILE A 4 1.61 -6.72 -13.21
CA ILE A 4 0.29 -7.05 -12.66
C ILE A 4 0.35 -8.23 -11.69
N GLU A 5 1.16 -9.25 -11.98
CA GLU A 5 1.37 -10.41 -11.09
C GLU A 5 1.99 -9.96 -9.76
N TYR A 6 3.00 -9.08 -9.84
CA TYR A 6 3.65 -8.52 -8.65
C TYR A 6 2.66 -7.68 -7.82
N MET A 7 1.87 -6.83 -8.47
CA MET A 7 0.83 -6.00 -7.81
C MET A 7 -0.27 -6.84 -7.15
N PHE A 8 -0.61 -8.00 -7.72
CA PHE A 8 -1.64 -8.88 -7.18
C PHE A 8 -1.15 -9.66 -5.95
N GLN A 9 0.15 -9.89 -5.82
CA GLN A 9 0.74 -10.59 -4.69
C GLN A 9 1.03 -9.66 -3.51
N THR A 10 1.15 -8.35 -3.74
CA THR A 10 1.41 -7.36 -2.70
C THR A 10 0.18 -7.16 -1.80
N HIS A 11 0.39 -7.00 -0.49
CA HIS A 11 -0.71 -6.71 0.43
C HIS A 11 -1.25 -5.29 0.18
N PRO A 12 -2.57 -5.04 0.27
CA PRO A 12 -3.18 -3.72 0.06
C PRO A 12 -2.47 -2.53 0.73
N HIS A 13 -1.99 -2.69 1.98
CA HIS A 13 -1.30 -1.65 2.76
C HIS A 13 0.15 -1.37 2.33
N LYS A 14 0.69 -2.14 1.39
CA LYS A 14 2.07 -1.99 0.88
C LYS A 14 2.10 -1.75 -0.63
N ARG A 15 1.03 -1.19 -1.21
CA ARG A 15 0.95 -0.87 -2.64
C ARG A 15 1.59 0.48 -3.02
N ASN A 16 2.56 0.92 -2.23
CA ASN A 16 3.49 1.97 -2.62
C ASN A 16 4.72 1.28 -3.21
N VAL A 17 4.93 1.45 -4.51
CA VAL A 17 5.91 0.69 -5.29
C VAL A 17 6.94 1.65 -5.88
N PRO A 18 8.23 1.50 -5.56
CA PRO A 18 9.26 2.33 -6.17
C PRO A 18 9.46 1.96 -7.64
N PHE A 19 9.85 2.94 -8.45
CA PHE A 19 10.10 2.75 -9.89
C PHE A 19 11.19 1.70 -10.16
N ALA A 20 12.12 1.51 -9.22
CA ALA A 20 13.16 0.47 -9.30
C ALA A 20 12.57 -0.95 -9.35
N ASP A 21 11.56 -1.23 -8.53
CA ASP A 21 10.90 -2.54 -8.53
C ASP A 21 10.10 -2.73 -9.81
N ILE A 22 9.37 -1.69 -10.25
CA ILE A 22 8.59 -1.72 -11.50
C ILE A 22 9.51 -2.04 -12.69
N ALA A 23 10.67 -1.40 -12.77
CA ALA A 23 11.63 -1.62 -13.83
C ALA A 23 12.15 -3.07 -13.88
N LYS A 24 12.42 -3.66 -12.71
CA LYS A 24 12.84 -5.05 -12.57
C LYS A 24 11.78 -6.04 -13.07
N TYR A 25 10.50 -5.77 -12.83
CA TYR A 25 9.41 -6.67 -13.24
C TYR A 25 8.96 -6.48 -14.69
N CYS A 26 9.09 -5.26 -15.21
CA CYS A 26 8.77 -4.94 -16.59
C CYS A 26 9.88 -5.33 -17.58
N ASP A 27 10.96 -5.97 -17.11
CA ASP A 27 12.14 -6.32 -17.90
C ASP A 27 12.63 -5.11 -18.71
N LEU A 28 12.59 -3.93 -18.07
CA LEU A 28 13.05 -2.68 -18.66
C LEU A 28 14.58 -2.66 -18.57
N GLU A 29 15.23 -3.44 -19.43
CA GLU A 29 16.65 -3.28 -19.70
C GLU A 29 16.87 -1.87 -20.25
N LEU A 30 18.01 -1.28 -19.87
CA LEU A 30 18.59 -0.11 -20.51
C LEU A 30 18.97 -0.53 -21.93
N ASP A 31 17.97 -0.75 -22.80
CA ASP A 31 18.21 -1.01 -24.21
C ASP A 31 19.08 0.13 -24.70
N GLU A 32 20.27 -0.25 -25.16
CA GLU A 32 21.25 0.64 -25.73
C GLU A 32 20.55 1.67 -26.61
N VAL A 33 20.85 2.93 -26.29
CA VAL A 33 20.64 4.12 -27.08
C VAL A 33 20.17 3.79 -28.50
N PHE A 34 18.92 4.12 -28.80
CA PHE A 34 18.46 4.30 -30.17
C PHE A 34 19.27 5.48 -30.73
N PHE A 35 20.50 5.18 -31.19
CA PHE A 35 21.50 6.10 -31.71
C PHE A 35 21.15 6.45 -33.17
N PHE A 36 19.91 6.87 -33.42
CA PHE A 36 19.53 7.55 -34.66
C PHE A 36 19.40 9.05 -34.37
N GLY A 37 20.56 9.69 -34.20
CA GLY A 37 20.65 11.12 -33.97
C GLY A 37 21.99 11.48 -33.33
N GLY A 38 23.05 11.40 -34.12
CA GLY A 38 24.42 11.58 -33.65
C GLY A 38 24.66 12.89 -32.88
N VAL A 39 25.36 12.77 -31.77
CA VAL A 39 26.20 13.83 -31.23
C VAL A 39 27.63 13.33 -31.30
N PHE A 40 28.35 13.77 -32.32
CA PHE A 40 29.81 13.70 -32.34
C PHE A 40 30.32 14.60 -31.21
N CYS A 41 31.04 14.05 -30.24
CA CYS A 41 31.73 14.85 -29.24
C CYS A 41 33.20 14.42 -29.18
N SER A 42 34.05 15.23 -29.79
CA SER A 42 35.45 14.92 -30.13
C SER A 42 36.45 15.32 -29.04
N SER A 43 36.06 15.41 -27.77
CA SER A 43 36.99 15.82 -26.72
C SER A 43 36.67 15.19 -25.37
N SER A 44 37.73 14.72 -24.74
CA SER A 44 37.84 13.79 -23.63
C SER A 44 37.29 14.32 -22.30
N VAL A 45 35.99 14.59 -22.17
CA VAL A 45 35.33 14.87 -20.88
C VAL A 45 33.87 14.37 -20.91
N VAL A 46 33.66 13.07 -21.12
CA VAL A 46 32.30 12.47 -21.17
C VAL A 46 32.25 11.14 -20.42
N LEU A 47 32.34 11.20 -19.09
CA LEU A 47 31.90 10.07 -18.25
C LEU A 47 30.80 10.49 -17.27
N SER A 48 30.80 11.72 -16.77
CA SER A 48 29.76 12.19 -15.84
C SER A 48 28.41 12.50 -16.52
N VAL A 49 28.39 13.07 -17.72
CA VAL A 49 27.13 13.47 -18.38
C VAL A 49 26.37 12.27 -18.98
N CYS A 50 27.10 11.22 -19.38
CA CYS A 50 26.52 10.02 -20.01
C CYS A 50 25.73 9.17 -18.99
N GLU A 51 26.22 9.06 -17.76
CA GLU A 51 25.55 8.31 -16.69
C GLU A 51 24.26 9.00 -16.24
N CYS A 52 24.28 10.34 -16.11
CA CYS A 52 23.08 11.12 -15.78
C CYS A 52 22.00 11.03 -16.86
N ALA A 53 22.38 10.99 -18.15
CA ALA A 53 21.45 10.84 -19.26
C ALA A 53 20.77 9.46 -19.25
N ASN A 54 21.52 8.40 -18.95
CA ASN A 54 20.98 7.04 -18.83
C ASN A 54 19.98 6.93 -17.67
N ILE A 55 20.30 7.49 -16.50
CA ILE A 55 19.41 7.49 -15.33
C ILE A 55 18.12 8.26 -15.64
N PHE A 56 18.22 9.42 -16.30
CA PHE A 56 17.05 10.23 -16.66
C PHE A 56 16.14 9.52 -17.66
N TYR A 57 16.71 8.88 -18.69
CA TYR A 57 15.94 8.15 -19.69
C TYR A 57 15.25 6.91 -19.10
N PHE A 58 15.90 6.23 -18.16
CA PHE A 58 15.35 5.09 -17.44
C PHE A 58 14.05 5.43 -16.69
N TYR A 59 14.05 6.50 -15.90
CA TYR A 59 12.84 6.90 -15.15
C TYR A 59 11.69 7.29 -16.08
N LYS A 60 11.98 7.98 -17.19
CA LYS A 60 10.96 8.31 -18.20
C LYS A 60 10.33 7.08 -18.85
N LYS A 61 11.13 6.04 -19.11
CA LYS A 61 10.63 4.76 -19.66
C LYS A 61 9.64 4.12 -18.69
N VAL A 62 9.96 4.11 -17.39
CA VAL A 62 9.07 3.59 -16.34
C VAL A 62 7.78 4.41 -16.23
N GLU A 63 7.88 5.74 -16.19
CA GLU A 63 6.73 6.65 -16.12
C GLU A 63 5.77 6.45 -17.30
N LEU A 64 6.30 6.31 -18.52
CA LEU A 64 5.49 6.08 -19.71
C LEU A 64 4.74 4.74 -19.64
N VAL A 65 5.38 3.68 -19.15
CA VAL A 65 4.72 2.37 -18.98
C VAL A 65 3.59 2.46 -17.95
N VAL A 66 3.83 3.12 -16.82
CA VAL A 66 2.81 3.32 -15.78
C VAL A 66 1.64 4.17 -16.32
N MET A 67 1.94 5.25 -17.03
CA MET A 67 0.93 6.13 -17.62
C MET A 67 0.09 5.42 -18.71
N ARG A 68 0.72 4.56 -19.52
CA ARG A 68 0.00 3.69 -20.46
C ARG A 68 -0.92 2.70 -19.74
N ALA A 69 -0.46 2.10 -18.64
CA ALA A 69 -1.28 1.18 -17.85
C ALA A 69 -2.51 1.87 -17.23
N PHE A 70 -2.36 3.12 -16.78
CA PHE A 70 -3.49 3.95 -16.32
C PHE A 70 -4.44 4.32 -17.46
N SER A 71 -3.90 4.67 -18.64
CA SER A 71 -4.71 5.00 -19.82
C SER A 71 -5.56 3.81 -20.29
N LEU A 72 -5.03 2.59 -20.18
CA LEU A 72 -5.74 1.34 -20.49
C LEU A 72 -6.63 0.84 -19.34
N LYS A 73 -6.74 1.60 -18.24
CA LYS A 73 -7.50 1.25 -17.02
C LYS A 73 -7.14 -0.12 -16.43
N LEU A 74 -5.92 -0.60 -16.67
CA LEU A 74 -5.42 -1.85 -16.08
C LEU A 74 -5.07 -1.66 -14.60
N LEU A 75 -4.59 -0.45 -14.28
CA LEU A 75 -4.25 0.01 -12.94
C LEU A 75 -4.99 1.31 -12.67
N SER A 76 -5.28 1.58 -11.40
CA SER A 76 -5.76 2.89 -10.95
C SER A 76 -5.03 3.26 -9.67
N GLY A 77 -4.69 4.53 -9.53
CA GLY A 77 -3.89 5.04 -8.43
C GLY A 77 -3.28 6.38 -8.79
N GLU A 78 -2.27 6.76 -8.01
CA GLU A 78 -1.53 8.00 -8.17
C GLU A 78 -0.03 7.70 -8.35
N MET A 79 0.66 8.53 -9.12
CA MET A 79 2.10 8.42 -9.35
C MET A 79 2.78 9.69 -8.82
N ASP A 80 3.80 9.51 -7.99
CA ASP A 80 4.65 10.60 -7.49
C ASP A 80 6.00 10.57 -8.21
N GLU A 81 6.26 11.59 -9.02
CA GLU A 81 7.50 11.75 -9.77
C GLU A 81 8.69 12.12 -8.87
N ILE A 82 8.48 12.88 -7.80
CA ILE A 82 9.57 13.37 -6.95
C ILE A 82 10.08 12.21 -6.09
N SER A 83 9.15 11.47 -5.49
CA SER A 83 9.47 10.30 -4.66
C SER A 83 9.75 9.04 -5.49
N LYS A 84 9.54 9.08 -6.82
CA LYS A 84 9.71 7.96 -7.76
C LYS A 84 8.95 6.71 -7.33
N THR A 85 7.68 6.92 -6.95
CA THR A 85 6.80 5.89 -6.38
C THR A 85 5.43 5.91 -7.03
N VAL A 86 4.81 4.74 -7.18
CA VAL A 86 3.41 4.58 -7.61
C VAL A 86 2.60 4.03 -6.45
N ASN A 87 1.53 4.72 -6.08
CA ASN A 87 0.53 4.23 -5.15
C ASN A 87 -0.65 3.63 -5.94
N VAL A 88 -0.78 2.31 -5.92
CA VAL A 88 -1.81 1.60 -6.68
C VAL A 88 -3.03 1.31 -5.80
N THR A 89 -4.16 1.95 -6.14
CA THR A 89 -5.45 1.77 -5.44
C THR A 89 -6.22 0.55 -5.97
N TYR A 90 -6.19 0.29 -7.27
CA TYR A 90 -6.97 -0.76 -7.91
C TYR A 90 -6.21 -1.41 -9.06
N VAL A 91 -6.47 -2.70 -9.25
CA VAL A 91 -5.93 -3.52 -10.35
C VAL A 91 -7.10 -4.25 -10.95
N THR A 92 -7.18 -4.31 -12.29
CA THR A 92 -8.24 -5.05 -12.96
C THR A 92 -8.21 -6.54 -12.60
N PRO A 93 -9.38 -7.17 -12.36
CA PRO A 93 -9.45 -8.60 -12.08
C PRO A 93 -9.03 -9.41 -13.33
N ARG A 94 -8.43 -10.57 -13.09
CA ARG A 94 -8.00 -11.53 -14.12
C ARG A 94 -8.45 -12.94 -13.70
N SER A 95 -8.50 -13.88 -14.66
CA SER A 95 -8.67 -15.30 -14.36
C SER A 95 -7.57 -15.81 -13.44
N LEU A 96 -7.94 -16.54 -12.39
CA LEU A 96 -7.03 -17.02 -11.35
C LEU A 96 -6.76 -18.53 -11.48
N GLU A 97 -5.52 -18.92 -11.20
CA GLU A 97 -5.11 -20.31 -11.06
C GLU A 97 -5.44 -20.86 -9.67
N LEU A 98 -5.56 -22.19 -9.52
CA LEU A 98 -5.84 -22.86 -8.24
C LEU A 98 -4.84 -22.48 -7.12
N VAL A 99 -3.56 -22.28 -7.46
CA VAL A 99 -2.54 -21.83 -6.49
C VAL A 99 -2.84 -20.41 -5.99
N GLN A 100 -3.30 -19.51 -6.86
CA GLN A 100 -3.70 -18.16 -6.49
C GLN A 100 -4.95 -18.17 -5.60
N ILE A 101 -5.92 -19.06 -5.88
CA ILE A 101 -7.12 -19.24 -5.05
C ILE A 101 -6.75 -19.73 -3.65
N LYS A 102 -5.82 -20.69 -3.52
CA LYS A 102 -5.33 -21.14 -2.20
C LYS A 102 -4.71 -19.99 -1.40
N ARG A 103 -3.94 -19.11 -2.04
CA ARG A 103 -3.39 -17.91 -1.39
C ARG A 103 -4.46 -16.92 -0.96
N MET A 104 -5.56 -16.81 -1.70
CA MET A 104 -6.70 -15.96 -1.31
C MET A 104 -7.43 -16.52 -0.10
N ARG A 105 -7.61 -17.84 -0.01
CA ARG A 105 -8.17 -18.48 1.19
C ARG A 105 -7.37 -18.12 2.44
N ILE A 106 -6.04 -18.26 2.41
CA ILE A 106 -5.17 -17.95 3.55
C ILE A 106 -5.38 -16.50 4.02
N ARG A 107 -5.47 -15.54 3.08
CA ARG A 107 -5.73 -14.13 3.43
C ARG A 107 -7.11 -13.91 4.04
N MET A 108 -8.12 -14.63 3.57
CA MET A 108 -9.47 -14.57 4.17
C MET A 108 -9.46 -15.15 5.59
N ASP A 109 -8.73 -16.23 5.83
CA ASP A 109 -8.58 -16.82 7.17
C ASP A 109 -7.87 -15.86 8.14
N GLU A 110 -6.78 -15.22 7.70
CA GLU A 110 -6.09 -14.16 8.46
C GLU A 110 -7.00 -12.98 8.79
N TRP A 111 -7.82 -12.55 7.83
CA TRP A 111 -8.77 -11.48 8.04
C TRP A 111 -9.88 -11.88 9.04
N LEU A 112 -10.37 -13.11 8.96
CA LEU A 112 -11.37 -13.65 9.89
C LEU A 112 -10.85 -13.68 11.33
N ILE A 113 -9.57 -14.01 11.54
CA ILE A 113 -8.93 -13.92 12.86
C ILE A 113 -8.96 -12.48 13.38
N LYS A 114 -8.55 -11.50 12.56
CA LYS A 114 -8.57 -10.07 12.95
C LYS A 114 -9.97 -9.59 13.33
N VAL A 115 -11.00 -9.98 12.57
CA VAL A 115 -12.39 -9.63 12.87
C VAL A 115 -12.85 -10.25 14.20
N LYS A 116 -12.49 -11.51 14.48
CA LYS A 116 -12.79 -12.16 15.75
C LYS A 116 -12.08 -11.50 16.94
N ASP A 117 -10.87 -11.02 16.75
CA ASP A 117 -10.15 -10.33 17.81
C ASP A 117 -10.79 -8.98 18.12
N ILE A 118 -11.16 -8.21 17.09
CA ILE A 118 -11.96 -6.98 17.25
C ILE A 118 -13.30 -7.27 17.95
N GLU A 119 -13.97 -8.37 17.60
CA GLU A 119 -15.22 -8.77 18.25
C GLU A 119 -15.05 -9.03 19.76
N LYS A 120 -13.96 -9.71 20.16
CA LYS A 120 -13.63 -9.93 21.57
C LYS A 120 -13.32 -8.61 22.26
N ASP A 121 -12.55 -7.73 21.62
CA ASP A 121 -12.18 -6.43 22.17
C ASP A 121 -13.43 -5.59 22.45
N VAL A 122 -14.36 -5.54 21.49
CA VAL A 122 -15.64 -4.84 21.65
C VAL A 122 -16.49 -5.44 22.77
N LYS A 123 -16.57 -6.78 22.87
CA LYS A 123 -17.30 -7.46 23.95
C LYS A 123 -16.70 -7.13 25.32
N ASN A 124 -15.38 -7.15 25.44
CA ASN A 124 -14.67 -6.84 26.68
C ASN A 124 -14.89 -5.37 27.09
N SER A 125 -14.80 -4.43 26.15
CA SER A 125 -15.11 -3.01 26.40
C SER A 125 -16.55 -2.81 26.87
N ASN A 126 -17.52 -3.48 26.23
CA ASN A 126 -18.92 -3.37 26.61
C ASN A 126 -19.20 -3.99 28.00
N SER A 127 -18.59 -5.13 28.33
CA SER A 127 -18.73 -5.71 29.67
C SER A 127 -18.09 -4.84 30.76
N GLY A 128 -16.96 -4.19 30.47
CA GLY A 128 -16.33 -3.25 31.40
C GLY A 128 -17.20 -2.01 31.64
N PHE A 129 -17.86 -1.50 30.61
CA PHE A 129 -18.80 -0.38 30.74
C PHE A 129 -20.03 -0.74 31.58
N VAL A 130 -20.61 -1.92 31.38
CA VAL A 130 -21.76 -2.39 32.20
C VAL A 130 -21.33 -2.64 33.65
N PHE A 131 -20.14 -3.20 33.88
CA PHE A 131 -19.59 -3.40 35.22
C PHE A 131 -19.32 -2.07 35.94
N ASP A 132 -18.77 -1.06 35.25
CA ASP A 132 -18.54 0.30 35.79
C ASP A 132 -19.86 1.03 36.13
N ILE A 133 -20.92 0.82 35.34
CA ILE A 133 -22.26 1.33 35.65
C ILE A 133 -22.83 0.67 36.92
N LEU A 134 -22.73 -0.65 37.03
CA LEU A 134 -23.25 -1.39 38.19
C LEU A 134 -22.50 -1.03 39.47
N GLN A 135 -21.17 -0.86 39.38
CA GLN A 135 -20.34 -0.47 40.51
C GLN A 135 -20.60 0.98 40.96
N ARG A 136 -21.01 1.87 40.05
CA ARG A 136 -21.52 3.22 40.39
C ARG A 136 -22.88 3.19 41.09
N SER A 137 -23.78 2.29 40.70
CA SER A 137 -25.08 2.18 41.38
C SER A 137 -24.98 1.64 42.81
N GLU A 138 -24.01 0.76 43.10
CA GLU A 138 -23.78 0.25 44.46
C GLU A 138 -23.16 1.29 45.40
N GLN A 139 -22.44 2.31 44.91
CA GLN A 139 -21.89 3.37 45.75
C GLN A 139 -22.91 4.48 46.08
N GLN A 140 -24.08 4.49 45.45
CA GLN A 140 -25.10 5.53 45.66
C GLN A 140 -25.97 5.26 46.92
N ASP A 141 -25.93 4.04 47.46
CA ASP A 141 -26.77 3.63 48.61
C ASP A 141 -26.11 3.88 50.00
N ASP A 142 -24.85 4.34 50.05
CA ASP A 142 -24.09 4.60 51.27
C ASP A 142 -23.92 6.12 51.60
N MET A 143 -24.90 6.96 51.27
CA MET A 143 -24.93 8.33 51.84
C MET A 143 -25.51 8.27 53.26
N PRO A 144 -24.73 8.57 54.33
CA PRO A 144 -25.33 8.67 55.66
C PRO A 144 -26.35 9.80 55.61
N ALA A 145 -27.59 9.49 56.02
CA ALA A 145 -28.64 10.48 56.18
C ALA A 145 -28.12 11.62 57.08
N GLN A 146 -27.78 12.76 56.48
CA GLN A 146 -27.48 13.95 57.25
C GLN A 146 -28.81 14.43 57.83
N SER A 147 -29.03 14.10 59.10
CA SER A 147 -30.01 14.77 59.93
C SER A 147 -29.61 16.25 60.01
N HIS A 148 -30.20 17.07 59.15
CA HIS A 148 -30.20 18.50 59.34
C HIS A 148 -30.98 18.78 60.63
N ASP A 149 -30.25 19.02 61.70
CA ASP A 149 -30.79 19.59 62.93
C ASP A 149 -31.34 20.98 62.62
N PHE A 150 -32.66 21.12 62.70
CA PHE A 150 -33.35 22.39 62.61
C PHE A 150 -33.17 23.17 63.92
N ILE A 151 -32.54 24.35 63.82
CA ILE A 151 -32.74 25.47 64.75
C ILE A 151 -33.51 26.55 64.00
#